data_AF-A0A819TJ37-F1
#
_entry.id   AF-A0A819TJ37-F1
#
_cell.length_a   1.000
_cell.length_b   1.000
_cell.length_c   1.000
_cell.angle_alpha   90.00
_cell.angle_beta   90.00
_cell.angle_gamma   90.00
#
_symmetry.space_group_name_H-M   'P 1'
#
loop_
_entity.id
_entity.type
_entity.pdbx_description
1 polymer ?
#
loop_
_entity_poly.entity_id
_entity_poly.type
_entity_poly.pdbx_seq_one_letter_code
_entity_poly.pdbx_strand_id
1 'polypeptide(L)'
;MYKPILNQKPQYNSLTNSIAAADFNEDGFLDMVVTNYGSHNIGILLGKGDGTFQNQITYSTGIFSHPYFVLVNGFNGDMRKDIVVANYGSNSLELFFGIGNGFFTSQVPFAVDNCRPVLIAVGDFNNDSLLDIAAANYDTNNIGIFLGYGNGSFQNQTVYTTELGSRSHSIAVGDFNRNSRLDLAVVNSGKDSMAIFYGNGHGTFANQKPNSGSDNLGVFVYNEKGDFASINIYSTGYGSTPQFVIVGNFNNDHRMNIAVANNDSNSVGILMSDRTIAFKEQIVYSTGSDSQPSSVTVGYFNNDNKKDVVVTNN
;
A
#
# COMPACT_ATOMS: atom_id res chain seq x y z
N MET A 1 17.94 -27.75 -2.94
CA MET A 1 17.40 -27.50 -1.58
C MET A 1 17.82 -26.10 -1.17
N TYR A 2 16.97 -25.10 -1.40
CA TYR A 2 17.20 -23.75 -0.89
C TYR A 2 16.92 -23.76 0.62
N LYS A 3 17.96 -23.54 1.43
CA LYS A 3 17.79 -23.24 2.84
C LYS A 3 17.45 -21.74 2.95
N PRO A 4 16.42 -21.33 3.70
CA PRO A 4 16.27 -19.93 4.04
C PRO A 4 17.39 -19.57 5.01
N ILE A 5 18.24 -18.61 4.64
CA ILE A 5 19.27 -18.05 5.53
C ILE A 5 18.85 -16.61 5.83
N LEU A 6 17.93 -16.46 6.78
CA LEU A 6 17.68 -15.18 7.44
C LEU A 6 18.13 -15.35 8.90
N ASN A 7 19.45 -15.36 9.12
CA ASN A 7 20.06 -15.43 10.44
C ASN A 7 20.70 -14.11 10.89
N GLN A 8 20.44 -13.01 10.18
CA GLN A 8 20.74 -11.68 10.71
C GLN A 8 19.51 -11.19 11.46
N LYS A 9 19.48 -11.42 12.78
CA LYS A 9 18.56 -10.70 13.66
C LYS A 9 18.87 -9.20 13.50
N PRO A 10 17.88 -8.33 13.25
CA PRO A 10 18.06 -6.90 13.41
C PRO A 10 18.75 -6.67 14.75
N GLN A 11 19.88 -5.95 14.75
CA GLN A 11 20.41 -5.49 16.02
C GLN A 11 19.37 -4.50 16.57
N TYR A 12 19.08 -4.59 17.86
CA TYR A 12 17.95 -3.95 18.58
C TYR A 12 16.64 -4.77 18.56
N ASN A 13 16.04 -4.96 19.74
CA ASN A 13 14.76 -5.64 19.99
C ASN A 13 13.57 -4.85 19.39
N SER A 14 13.63 -4.51 18.12
CA SER A 14 12.58 -3.81 17.39
C SER A 14 11.88 -4.80 16.47
N LEU A 15 10.55 -4.76 16.47
CA LEU A 15 9.76 -5.41 15.44
C LEU A 15 9.99 -4.67 14.12
N THR A 16 10.19 -5.44 13.05
CA THR A 16 10.18 -4.95 11.68
C THR A 16 8.77 -5.08 11.15
N ASN A 17 8.18 -3.95 10.73
CA ASN A 17 6.79 -3.93 10.26
C ASN A 17 6.70 -3.94 8.72
N SER A 18 7.76 -3.50 8.04
CA SER A 18 7.78 -3.40 6.58
C SER A 18 9.18 -3.56 6.03
N ILE A 19 9.25 -4.07 4.81
CA ILE A 19 10.46 -4.31 4.05
C ILE A 19 10.25 -3.95 2.58
N ALA A 20 11.28 -3.42 1.93
CA ALA A 20 11.30 -3.23 0.49
C ALA A 20 12.70 -3.56 -0.06
N ALA A 21 12.77 -3.90 -1.34
CA ALA A 21 14.01 -4.26 -2.02
C ALA A 21 14.21 -3.42 -3.28
N ALA A 22 15.43 -2.96 -3.50
CA ALA A 22 15.89 -2.27 -4.69
C ALA A 22 17.42 -2.28 -4.72
N ASP A 23 18.01 -1.96 -5.86
CA ASP A 23 19.45 -1.69 -5.95
C ASP A 23 19.70 -0.21 -5.56
N PHE A 24 20.25 0.03 -4.38
CA PHE A 24 20.48 1.37 -3.82
C PHE A 24 21.88 1.92 -4.10
N ASN A 25 22.82 1.06 -4.50
CA ASN A 25 24.21 1.42 -4.79
C ASN A 25 24.61 1.20 -6.27
N GLU A 26 23.65 0.82 -7.11
CA GLU A 26 23.79 0.61 -8.56
C GLU A 26 24.82 -0.48 -8.92
N ASP A 27 24.99 -1.49 -8.05
CA ASP A 27 25.94 -2.59 -8.28
C ASP A 27 25.32 -3.80 -8.99
N GLY A 28 24.02 -3.77 -9.25
CA GLY A 28 23.26 -4.83 -9.92
C GLY A 28 22.73 -5.92 -8.99
N PHE A 29 22.98 -5.81 -7.67
CA PHE A 29 22.41 -6.71 -6.67
C PHE A 29 21.25 -6.04 -5.93
N LEU A 30 20.28 -6.85 -5.48
CA LEU A 30 19.18 -6.34 -4.68
C LEU A 30 19.64 -6.08 -3.25
N ASP A 31 19.44 -4.85 -2.80
CA ASP A 31 19.55 -4.43 -1.42
C ASP A 31 18.17 -4.46 -0.74
N MET A 32 18.15 -4.21 0.57
CA MET A 32 16.93 -4.18 1.38
C MET A 32 16.87 -2.95 2.28
N VAL A 33 15.67 -2.40 2.44
CA VAL A 33 15.32 -1.45 3.50
C VAL A 33 14.28 -2.09 4.42
N VAL A 34 14.46 -1.93 5.73
CA VAL A 34 13.54 -2.40 6.76
C VAL A 34 13.14 -1.25 7.69
N THR A 35 11.90 -1.26 8.17
CA THR A 35 11.50 -0.41 9.30
C THR A 35 11.89 -1.04 10.62
N ASN A 36 12.35 -0.22 11.57
CA ASN A 36 12.60 -0.63 12.94
C ASN A 36 11.67 0.18 13.86
N TYR A 37 10.42 -0.30 14.01
CA TYR A 37 9.33 0.39 14.69
C TYR A 37 9.72 0.92 16.09
N GLY A 38 10.28 0.06 16.94
CA GLY A 38 10.65 0.41 18.31
C GLY A 38 11.95 1.21 18.42
N SER A 39 12.80 1.20 17.39
CA SER A 39 14.06 1.94 17.36
C SER A 39 13.98 3.28 16.62
N HIS A 40 12.81 3.62 16.06
CA HIS A 40 12.54 4.92 15.43
C HIS A 40 13.51 5.23 14.28
N ASN A 41 13.84 4.22 13.49
CA ASN A 41 14.73 4.34 12.34
C ASN A 41 14.36 3.32 11.25
N ILE A 42 14.88 3.55 10.05
CA ILE A 42 14.98 2.53 9.01
C ILE A 42 16.41 1.97 8.98
N GLY A 43 16.56 0.74 8.49
CA GLY A 43 17.87 0.17 8.23
C GLY A 43 18.03 -0.32 6.80
N ILE A 44 19.18 -0.05 6.23
CA ILE A 44 19.59 -0.42 4.87
C ILE A 44 20.59 -1.57 4.97
N LEU A 45 20.34 -2.65 4.22
CA LEU A 45 21.20 -3.81 4.11
C LEU A 45 21.60 -3.97 2.65
N LEU A 46 22.86 -3.69 2.33
CA LEU A 46 23.37 -3.83 0.96
C LEU A 46 23.64 -5.30 0.63
N GLY A 47 23.15 -5.76 -0.51
CA GLY A 47 23.32 -7.11 -1.02
C GLY A 47 24.77 -7.37 -1.44
N LYS A 48 25.19 -8.63 -1.37
CA LYS A 48 26.50 -9.08 -1.89
C LYS A 48 26.38 -9.92 -3.16
N GLY A 49 25.16 -10.11 -3.67
CA GLY A 49 24.87 -10.96 -4.84
C GLY A 49 24.88 -12.48 -4.58
N ASP A 50 25.29 -12.91 -3.39
CA ASP A 50 25.34 -14.34 -3.00
C ASP A 50 24.17 -14.75 -2.07
N GLY A 51 23.15 -13.88 -1.96
CA GLY A 51 22.04 -14.05 -1.03
C GLY A 51 22.35 -13.63 0.41
N THR A 52 23.52 -13.02 0.66
CA THR A 52 23.87 -12.41 1.95
C THR A 52 23.94 -10.88 1.86
N PHE A 53 23.91 -10.23 3.03
CA PHE A 53 23.93 -8.77 3.16
C PHE A 53 25.15 -8.28 3.93
N GLN A 54 25.55 -7.04 3.68
CA GLN A 54 26.49 -6.27 4.49
C GLN A 54 25.87 -5.91 5.85
N ASN A 55 26.66 -5.27 6.73
CA ASN A 55 26.14 -4.75 7.98
C ASN A 55 25.10 -3.66 7.73
N GLN A 56 24.06 -3.65 8.55
CA GLN A 56 22.96 -2.68 8.46
C GLN A 56 23.47 -1.25 8.73
N ILE A 57 23.09 -0.31 7.85
CA ILE A 57 23.27 1.13 8.04
C ILE A 57 21.92 1.70 8.47
N THR A 58 21.84 2.49 9.54
CA THR A 58 20.57 3.01 10.06
C THR A 58 20.40 4.50 9.84
N TYR A 59 19.16 4.90 9.57
CA TYR A 59 18.74 6.29 9.39
C TYR A 59 17.59 6.60 10.33
N SER A 60 17.79 7.55 11.24
CA SER A 60 16.75 8.02 12.16
C SER A 60 15.57 8.59 11.38
N THR A 61 14.36 8.24 11.79
CA THR A 61 13.12 8.81 11.26
C THR A 61 12.47 9.82 12.23
N GLY A 62 13.25 10.26 13.23
CA GLY A 62 12.80 11.18 14.27
C GLY A 62 12.34 10.48 15.56
N ILE A 63 12.32 11.23 16.66
CA ILE A 63 11.97 10.72 17.99
C ILE A 63 10.48 10.36 18.02
N PHE A 64 10.14 9.18 18.58
CA PHE A 64 8.78 8.64 18.62
C PHE A 64 8.11 8.44 17.26
N SER A 65 8.90 8.38 16.18
CA SER A 65 8.37 8.25 14.82
C SER A 65 7.66 6.93 14.55
N HIS A 66 8.13 5.85 15.16
CA HIS A 66 7.57 4.50 15.00
C HIS A 66 7.31 4.16 13.51
N PRO A 67 8.38 4.05 12.69
CA PRO A 67 8.24 3.81 11.26
C PRO A 67 7.51 2.49 11.03
N TYR A 68 6.41 2.56 10.28
CA TYR A 68 5.52 1.43 10.07
C TYR A 68 5.71 0.84 8.68
N PHE A 69 5.74 1.69 7.65
CA PHE A 69 5.82 1.28 6.25
C PHE A 69 6.94 2.00 5.49
N VAL A 70 7.53 1.31 4.52
CA VAL A 70 8.54 1.85 3.59
C VAL A 70 8.14 1.57 2.15
N LEU A 71 8.36 2.53 1.26
CA LEU A 71 8.23 2.36 -0.18
C LEU A 71 9.44 2.94 -0.90
N VAL A 72 9.90 2.25 -1.95
CA VAL A 72 11.06 2.65 -2.74
C VAL A 72 10.64 3.06 -4.14
N ASN A 73 11.01 4.27 -4.58
CA ASN A 73 10.82 4.74 -5.96
C ASN A 73 11.75 5.93 -6.29
N GLY A 74 11.77 6.43 -7.52
CA GLY A 74 12.50 7.67 -7.87
C GLY A 74 11.59 8.89 -7.76
N PHE A 75 11.67 9.65 -6.67
CA PHE A 75 10.74 10.75 -6.38
C PHE A 75 11.23 12.13 -6.83
N ASN A 76 12.52 12.24 -7.18
CA ASN A 76 13.16 13.50 -7.60
C ASN A 76 13.68 13.48 -9.05
N GLY A 77 13.43 12.41 -9.81
CA GLY A 77 13.82 12.29 -11.21
C GLY A 77 15.33 12.15 -11.47
N ASP A 78 16.16 11.90 -10.45
CA ASP A 78 17.62 11.76 -10.61
C ASP A 78 18.09 10.34 -11.02
N MET A 79 17.13 9.46 -11.35
CA MET A 79 17.29 8.04 -11.69
C MET A 79 17.76 7.14 -10.54
N ARG A 80 17.88 7.67 -9.32
CA ARG A 80 18.23 6.88 -8.14
C ARG A 80 16.98 6.47 -7.38
N LYS A 81 17.19 5.53 -6.47
CA LYS A 81 16.13 5.01 -5.61
C LYS A 81 16.07 5.82 -4.33
N ASP A 82 14.92 6.41 -4.09
CA ASP A 82 14.57 7.12 -2.88
C ASP A 82 13.63 6.25 -2.03
N ILE A 83 13.55 6.57 -0.74
CA ILE A 83 12.71 5.85 0.22
C ILE A 83 11.74 6.82 0.86
N VAL A 84 10.45 6.52 0.79
CA VAL A 84 9.45 7.19 1.60
C VAL A 84 9.03 6.30 2.77
N VAL A 85 8.92 6.90 3.95
CA VAL A 85 8.60 6.22 5.22
C VAL A 85 7.30 6.77 5.79
N ALA A 86 6.38 5.90 6.17
CA ALA A 86 5.22 6.25 6.98
C ALA A 86 5.57 6.13 8.46
N ASN A 87 5.61 7.25 9.16
CA ASN A 87 5.91 7.31 10.58
C ASN A 87 4.60 7.35 11.39
N TYR A 88 4.16 6.17 11.83
CA TYR A 88 2.90 5.97 12.54
C TYR A 88 2.80 6.79 13.83
N GLY A 89 3.91 6.90 14.57
CA GLY A 89 3.94 7.54 15.88
C GLY A 89 4.04 9.07 15.81
N SER A 90 4.81 9.61 14.87
CA SER A 90 4.97 11.06 14.71
C SER A 90 3.95 11.71 13.77
N ASN A 91 3.07 10.93 13.13
CA ASN A 91 2.11 11.42 12.14
C ASN A 91 2.80 12.20 11.02
N SER A 92 3.79 11.57 10.40
CA SER A 92 4.52 12.17 9.29
C SER A 92 4.86 11.16 8.21
N LEU A 93 5.05 11.67 6.99
CA LEU A 93 5.80 10.98 5.96
C LEU A 93 7.20 11.59 5.90
N GLU A 94 8.23 10.77 5.70
CA GLU A 94 9.60 11.23 5.54
C GLU A 94 10.23 10.64 4.28
N LEU A 95 10.93 11.48 3.51
CA LEU A 95 11.58 11.10 2.27
C LEU A 95 13.10 11.11 2.45
N PHE A 96 13.74 10.02 2.04
CA PHE A 96 15.18 9.84 2.00
C PHE A 96 15.61 9.74 0.54
N PHE A 97 16.39 10.71 0.06
CA PHE A 97 16.95 10.66 -1.28
C PHE A 97 18.17 9.76 -1.33
N GLY A 98 18.18 8.82 -2.26
CA GLY A 98 19.34 7.99 -2.52
C GLY A 98 20.40 8.80 -3.26
N ILE A 99 21.67 8.66 -2.85
CA ILE A 99 22.78 9.33 -3.57
C ILE A 99 23.55 8.37 -4.50
N GLY A 100 23.02 7.15 -4.70
CA GLY A 100 23.49 6.18 -5.70
C GLY A 100 24.71 5.35 -5.26
N ASN A 101 25.02 5.33 -3.97
CA ASN A 101 26.13 4.57 -3.40
C ASN A 101 25.72 3.80 -2.14
N GLY A 102 24.42 3.53 -1.99
CA GLY A 102 23.84 2.88 -0.81
C GLY A 102 23.60 3.83 0.38
N PHE A 103 23.93 5.12 0.25
CA PHE A 103 23.65 6.13 1.28
C PHE A 103 22.50 7.04 0.90
N PHE A 104 21.89 7.63 1.93
CA PHE A 104 20.71 8.48 1.82
C PHE A 104 20.86 9.82 2.54
N THR A 105 20.19 10.84 2.01
CA THR A 105 20.00 12.14 2.67
C THR A 105 18.52 12.35 2.96
N SER A 106 18.16 12.72 4.20
CA SER A 106 16.76 12.97 4.55
C SER A 106 16.29 14.35 4.14
N GLN A 107 15.00 14.45 3.82
CA GLN A 107 14.27 15.71 3.70
C GLN A 107 13.41 15.99 4.94
N VAL A 108 12.92 17.22 5.03
CA VAL A 108 11.99 17.63 6.08
C VAL A 108 10.73 16.75 6.00
N PRO A 109 10.27 16.16 7.10
CA PRO A 109 9.04 15.40 7.12
C PRO A 109 7.85 16.23 6.62
N PHE A 110 7.00 15.62 5.80
CA PHE A 110 5.71 16.21 5.44
C PHE A 110 4.69 15.73 6.48
N ALA A 111 4.17 16.69 7.26
CA ALA A 111 3.24 16.39 8.34
C ALA A 111 1.90 15.90 7.77
N VAL A 112 1.30 14.96 8.48
CA VAL A 112 -0.03 14.42 8.17
C VAL A 112 -0.92 14.58 9.41
N ASP A 113 -2.18 14.98 9.23
CA ASP A 113 -3.05 15.51 10.30
C ASP A 113 -3.38 14.48 11.41
N ASN A 114 -2.52 14.32 12.42
CA ASN A 114 -2.70 13.39 13.57
C ASN A 114 -3.31 12.04 13.16
N CYS A 115 -2.82 11.51 12.03
CA CYS A 115 -3.59 10.56 11.24
C CYS A 115 -3.08 9.12 11.35
N ARG A 116 -1.88 8.94 11.92
CA ARG A 116 -1.14 7.69 11.99
C ARG A 116 -1.08 6.97 10.64
N PRO A 117 -0.21 7.43 9.71
CA PRO A 117 -0.10 6.80 8.40
C PRO A 117 0.46 5.38 8.57
N VAL A 118 -0.18 4.40 7.92
CA VAL A 118 0.19 2.97 8.03
C VAL A 118 0.61 2.36 6.71
N LEU A 119 0.24 2.94 5.58
CA LEU A 119 0.66 2.46 4.26
C LEU A 119 0.72 3.61 3.25
N ILE A 120 1.59 3.45 2.26
CA ILE A 120 1.82 4.41 1.17
C ILE A 120 1.66 3.67 -0.16
N ALA A 121 0.90 4.27 -1.07
CA ALA A 121 0.85 3.90 -2.47
C ALA A 121 1.30 5.07 -3.34
N VAL A 122 1.80 4.78 -4.55
CA VAL A 122 2.30 5.77 -5.49
C VAL A 122 1.67 5.58 -6.87
N GLY A 123 1.53 6.68 -7.59
CA GLY A 123 1.01 6.71 -8.94
C GLY A 123 1.02 8.13 -9.49
N ASP A 124 0.79 8.28 -10.78
CA ASP A 124 0.51 9.58 -11.40
C ASP A 124 -1.02 9.80 -11.35
N PHE A 125 -1.51 10.49 -10.31
CA PHE A 125 -2.94 10.66 -10.06
C PHE A 125 -3.53 11.86 -10.82
N ASN A 126 -2.67 12.73 -11.36
CA ASN A 126 -3.07 13.94 -12.07
C ASN A 126 -2.64 13.99 -13.56
N ASN A 127 -2.02 12.93 -14.07
CA ASN A 127 -1.50 12.76 -15.42
C ASN A 127 -0.42 13.79 -15.81
N ASP A 128 0.41 14.23 -14.86
CA ASP A 128 1.54 15.12 -15.13
C ASP A 128 2.88 14.39 -15.32
N SER A 129 2.86 13.06 -15.29
CA SER A 129 4.03 12.16 -15.38
C SER A 129 5.00 12.25 -14.19
N LEU A 130 4.59 12.86 -13.08
CA LEU A 130 5.32 12.89 -11.83
C LEU A 130 4.68 11.91 -10.84
N LEU A 131 5.48 11.43 -9.88
CA LEU A 131 4.97 10.53 -8.85
C LEU A 131 4.23 11.33 -7.78
N ASP A 132 2.97 10.96 -7.56
CA ASP A 132 2.16 11.36 -6.43
C ASP A 132 2.14 10.27 -5.36
N ILE A 133 1.72 10.66 -4.14
CA ILE A 133 1.60 9.76 -2.99
C ILE A 133 0.14 9.70 -2.51
N ALA A 134 -0.33 8.50 -2.23
CA ALA A 134 -1.53 8.22 -1.46
C ALA A 134 -1.16 7.55 -0.13
N ALA A 135 -1.61 8.10 1.00
CA ALA A 135 -1.34 7.56 2.34
C ALA A 135 -2.62 7.08 3.02
N ALA A 136 -2.59 5.88 3.60
CA ALA A 136 -3.68 5.34 4.40
C ALA A 136 -3.57 5.83 5.84
N ASN A 137 -4.61 6.50 6.33
CA ASN A 137 -4.59 7.14 7.64
C ASN A 137 -5.49 6.39 8.62
N TYR A 138 -4.85 5.63 9.51
CA TYR A 138 -5.51 4.68 10.39
C TYR A 138 -6.45 5.37 11.40
N ASP A 139 -5.99 6.40 12.11
CA ASP A 139 -6.80 7.00 13.20
C ASP A 139 -7.88 7.95 12.68
N THR A 140 -7.68 8.54 11.50
CA THR A 140 -8.59 9.56 10.95
C THR A 140 -9.53 9.01 9.87
N ASN A 141 -9.50 7.70 9.61
CA ASN A 141 -10.47 6.99 8.76
C ASN A 141 -10.54 7.55 7.33
N ASN A 142 -9.38 7.86 6.75
CA ASN A 142 -9.30 8.51 5.44
C ASN A 142 -8.04 8.12 4.69
N ILE A 143 -7.92 8.62 3.46
CA ILE A 143 -6.68 8.64 2.71
C ILE A 143 -6.24 10.08 2.45
N GLY A 144 -4.93 10.27 2.39
CA GLY A 144 -4.28 11.52 2.00
C GLY A 144 -3.64 11.44 0.63
N ILE A 145 -3.91 12.41 -0.25
CA ILE A 145 -3.27 12.52 -1.56
C ILE A 145 -2.31 13.71 -1.56
N PHE A 146 -1.07 13.45 -1.96
CA PHE A 146 0.00 14.44 -2.09
C PHE A 146 0.45 14.47 -3.55
N LEU A 147 0.19 15.56 -4.25
CA LEU A 147 0.62 15.71 -5.63
C LEU A 147 2.09 16.14 -5.68
N GLY A 148 2.91 15.42 -6.43
CA GLY A 148 4.35 15.63 -6.52
C GLY A 148 4.74 16.76 -7.45
N TYR A 149 5.83 17.45 -7.12
CA TYR A 149 6.48 18.40 -8.04
C TYR A 149 7.66 17.76 -8.80
N GLY A 150 7.89 16.45 -8.64
CA GLY A 150 8.94 15.71 -9.36
C GLY A 150 10.38 15.97 -8.87
N ASN A 151 10.54 16.80 -7.85
CA ASN A 151 11.82 17.11 -7.19
C ASN A 151 11.86 16.59 -5.74
N GLY A 152 10.97 15.64 -5.41
CA GLY A 152 10.73 15.12 -4.07
C GLY A 152 9.97 16.05 -3.12
N SER A 153 9.53 17.22 -3.56
CA SER A 153 8.54 18.03 -2.82
C SER A 153 7.12 17.75 -3.29
N PHE A 154 6.16 17.98 -2.40
CA PHE A 154 4.75 17.69 -2.63
C PHE A 154 3.84 18.87 -2.26
N GLN A 155 2.68 18.92 -2.88
CA GLN A 155 1.57 19.78 -2.45
C GLN A 155 1.05 19.37 -1.07
N ASN A 156 0.31 20.29 -0.43
CA ASN A 156 -0.44 19.95 0.78
C ASN A 156 -1.42 18.81 0.51
N GLN A 157 -1.62 17.97 1.52
CA GLN A 157 -2.50 16.82 1.44
C GLN A 157 -3.94 17.23 1.08
N THR A 158 -4.54 16.52 0.14
CA THR A 158 -6.01 16.49 -0.04
C THR A 158 -6.55 15.23 0.61
N VAL A 159 -7.56 15.35 1.47
CA VAL A 159 -8.08 14.25 2.28
C VAL A 159 -9.39 13.71 1.72
N TYR A 160 -9.52 12.38 1.65
CA TYR A 160 -10.75 11.68 1.28
C TYR A 160 -11.16 10.67 2.35
N THR A 161 -12.24 10.98 3.07
CA THR A 161 -12.80 10.09 4.11
C THR A 161 -13.39 8.83 3.50
N THR A 162 -13.13 7.69 4.11
CA THR A 162 -13.78 6.41 3.77
C THR A 162 -15.12 6.30 4.50
N GLU A 163 -15.09 5.88 5.76
CA GLU A 163 -16.27 5.77 6.63
C GLU A 163 -15.89 5.96 8.11
N LEU A 164 -16.84 6.33 8.97
CA LEU A 164 -16.52 6.53 10.39
C LEU A 164 -16.10 5.21 11.06
N GLY A 165 -14.92 5.22 11.68
CA GLY A 165 -14.34 4.05 12.36
C GLY A 165 -13.71 3.02 11.41
N SER A 166 -13.54 3.37 10.13
CA SER A 166 -13.00 2.48 9.10
C SER A 166 -11.57 2.00 9.37
N ARG A 167 -10.74 2.84 9.99
CA ARG A 167 -9.30 2.60 10.15
C ARG A 167 -8.64 2.12 8.85
N SER A 168 -8.64 2.99 7.84
CA SER A 168 -8.05 2.74 6.53
C SER A 168 -6.60 2.26 6.66
N HIS A 169 -6.32 1.08 6.12
CA HIS A 169 -5.13 0.31 6.46
C HIS A 169 -4.19 0.10 5.27
N SER A 170 -4.74 -0.21 4.09
CA SER A 170 -3.95 -0.47 2.88
C SER A 170 -4.66 0.11 1.66
N ILE A 171 -3.86 0.48 0.66
CA ILE A 171 -4.27 1.12 -0.60
C ILE A 171 -3.63 0.35 -1.73
N ALA A 172 -4.43 -0.04 -2.72
CA ALA A 172 -3.94 -0.50 -4.01
C ALA A 172 -4.38 0.46 -5.11
N VAL A 173 -3.51 0.64 -6.10
CA VAL A 173 -3.68 1.57 -7.21
C VAL A 173 -3.93 0.78 -8.50
N GLY A 174 -4.89 1.23 -9.31
CA GLY A 174 -5.13 0.65 -10.62
C GLY A 174 -6.28 1.33 -11.35
N ASP A 175 -6.36 1.15 -12.66
CA ASP A 175 -7.53 1.61 -13.44
C ASP A 175 -8.63 0.53 -13.37
N PHE A 176 -9.61 0.73 -12.48
CA PHE A 176 -10.67 -0.26 -12.23
C PHE A 176 -11.86 -0.10 -13.18
N ASN A 177 -12.10 1.11 -13.67
CA ASN A 177 -13.22 1.43 -14.55
C ASN A 177 -12.82 1.55 -16.04
N ARG A 178 -11.54 1.39 -16.36
CA ARG A 178 -10.94 1.43 -17.70
C ARG A 178 -11.04 2.78 -18.39
N ASN A 179 -10.96 3.85 -17.62
CA ASN A 179 -10.96 5.21 -18.15
C ASN A 179 -9.54 5.77 -18.38
N SER A 180 -8.50 4.92 -18.23
CA SER A 180 -7.09 5.28 -18.32
C SER A 180 -6.62 6.27 -17.25
N ARG A 181 -7.30 6.31 -16.11
CA ARG A 181 -6.92 7.10 -14.93
C ARG A 181 -6.75 6.15 -13.75
N LEU A 182 -5.82 6.48 -12.87
CA LEU A 182 -5.58 5.67 -11.68
C LEU A 182 -6.70 5.87 -10.65
N ASP A 183 -7.31 4.77 -10.23
CA ASP A 183 -8.26 4.67 -9.13
C ASP A 183 -7.57 4.05 -7.90
N LEU A 184 -8.21 4.13 -6.73
CA LEU A 184 -7.70 3.61 -5.46
C LEU A 184 -8.68 2.63 -4.82
N ALA A 185 -8.19 1.46 -4.40
CA ALA A 185 -8.90 0.52 -3.56
C ALA A 185 -8.34 0.56 -2.15
N VAL A 186 -9.18 0.87 -1.17
CA VAL A 186 -8.77 1.10 0.23
C VAL A 186 -9.46 0.09 1.12
N VAL A 187 -8.69 -0.74 1.83
CA VAL A 187 -9.25 -1.63 2.85
C VAL A 187 -9.26 -0.95 4.21
N ASN A 188 -10.34 -1.18 4.94
CA ASN A 188 -10.64 -0.57 6.21
C ASN A 188 -10.54 -1.67 7.27
N SER A 189 -9.64 -1.54 8.24
CA SER A 189 -9.41 -2.61 9.23
C SER A 189 -10.33 -2.54 10.45
N GLY A 190 -10.92 -1.36 10.69
CA GLY A 190 -11.88 -1.12 11.77
C GLY A 190 -13.33 -1.41 11.38
N LYS A 191 -13.55 -1.67 10.08
CA LYS A 191 -14.82 -2.05 9.49
C LYS A 191 -14.52 -3.12 8.45
N ASP A 192 -15.13 -4.29 8.48
CA ASP A 192 -14.86 -5.39 7.53
C ASP A 192 -15.24 -5.04 6.06
N SER A 193 -14.53 -4.07 5.49
CA SER A 193 -14.97 -3.29 4.34
C SER A 193 -13.80 -2.81 3.47
N MET A 194 -14.11 -2.55 2.21
CA MET A 194 -13.21 -1.94 1.24
C MET A 194 -13.96 -0.85 0.48
N ALA A 195 -13.34 0.33 0.32
CA ALA A 195 -13.86 1.44 -0.46
C ALA A 195 -13.06 1.63 -1.76
N ILE A 196 -13.74 1.95 -2.86
CA ILE A 196 -13.12 2.33 -4.14
C ILE A 196 -13.28 3.84 -4.38
N PHE A 197 -12.17 4.52 -4.68
CA PHE A 197 -12.13 5.92 -5.09
C PHE A 197 -11.75 6.01 -6.56
N TYR A 198 -12.69 6.46 -7.41
CA TYR A 198 -12.43 6.62 -8.83
C TYR A 198 -11.67 7.93 -9.11
N GLY A 199 -10.57 7.84 -9.86
CA GLY A 199 -9.73 8.96 -10.22
C GLY A 199 -10.34 9.82 -11.33
N ASN A 200 -10.39 11.13 -11.10
CA ASN A 200 -10.78 12.09 -12.14
C ASN A 200 -9.62 12.45 -13.07
N GLY A 201 -8.40 11.94 -12.81
CA GLY A 201 -7.22 12.12 -13.66
C GLY A 201 -6.61 13.51 -13.58
N HIS A 202 -6.91 14.27 -12.53
CA HIS A 202 -6.35 15.58 -12.24
C HIS A 202 -6.10 15.73 -10.73
N GLY A 203 -5.70 14.63 -10.07
CA GLY A 203 -5.36 14.60 -8.65
C GLY A 203 -6.55 14.60 -7.70
N THR A 204 -7.78 14.59 -8.22
CA THR A 204 -8.98 14.42 -7.41
C THR A 204 -9.66 13.09 -7.63
N PHE A 205 -10.34 12.64 -6.58
CA PHE A 205 -11.07 11.39 -6.57
C PHE A 205 -12.54 11.65 -6.30
N ALA A 206 -13.41 10.96 -7.04
CA ALA A 206 -14.84 11.07 -6.82
C ALA A 206 -15.19 10.53 -5.42
N ASN A 207 -15.54 11.44 -4.52
CA ASN A 207 -16.07 11.15 -3.19
C ASN A 207 -17.57 10.93 -3.30
N GLN A 208 -18.10 9.82 -2.80
CA GLN A 208 -19.53 9.57 -2.80
C GLN A 208 -20.01 9.24 -1.39
N LYS A 209 -20.43 10.27 -0.65
CA LYS A 209 -20.90 10.18 0.76
C LYS A 209 -21.61 8.87 1.10
N PRO A 210 -21.30 8.23 2.25
CA PRO A 210 -22.10 7.13 2.75
C PRO A 210 -23.51 7.63 3.04
N ASN A 211 -24.53 7.02 2.44
CA ASN A 211 -25.86 7.11 3.00
C ASN A 211 -25.83 6.34 4.32
N SER A 212 -25.89 7.10 5.42
CA SER A 212 -25.98 6.57 6.77
C SER A 212 -27.19 5.64 6.89
N GLY A 213 -26.95 4.34 7.04
CA GLY A 213 -27.96 3.40 7.55
C GLY A 213 -28.11 2.12 6.76
N SER A 214 -27.13 1.21 6.85
CA SER A 214 -27.36 -0.24 6.99
C SER A 214 -26.03 -0.98 6.95
N ASP A 215 -25.77 -1.82 7.95
CA ASP A 215 -24.73 -2.82 7.91
C ASP A 215 -25.06 -3.81 6.77
N ASN A 216 -24.23 -3.80 5.72
CA ASN A 216 -24.25 -4.59 4.47
C ASN A 216 -25.07 -4.10 3.25
N LEU A 217 -24.31 -3.91 2.14
CA LEU A 217 -24.58 -4.12 0.71
C LEU A 217 -25.77 -3.41 0.03
N GLY A 218 -25.42 -2.45 -0.84
CA GLY A 218 -26.27 -1.96 -1.94
C GLY A 218 -25.44 -1.35 -3.06
N VAL A 219 -25.38 -2.06 -4.20
CA VAL A 219 -24.81 -1.61 -5.49
C VAL A 219 -25.67 -0.47 -6.05
N PHE A 220 -25.05 0.60 -6.53
CA PHE A 220 -25.71 1.56 -7.42
C PHE A 220 -24.95 1.74 -8.74
N VAL A 221 -25.72 1.66 -9.82
CA VAL A 221 -25.30 1.59 -11.21
C VAL A 221 -25.21 3.00 -11.81
N TYR A 222 -24.17 3.26 -12.61
CA TYR A 222 -24.03 4.47 -13.44
C TYR A 222 -25.09 4.51 -14.56
N ASN A 223 -25.67 5.67 -14.83
CA ASN A 223 -26.43 5.92 -16.07
C ASN A 223 -25.66 6.90 -16.97
N GLU A 224 -25.93 6.85 -18.27
CA GLU A 224 -25.22 7.57 -19.36
C GLU A 224 -25.17 9.11 -19.24
N LYS A 225 -25.62 9.70 -18.13
CA LYS A 225 -25.74 11.16 -17.95
C LYS A 225 -24.70 11.80 -17.03
N GLY A 226 -23.72 11.06 -16.49
CA GLY A 226 -22.58 11.68 -15.82
C GLY A 226 -22.74 12.02 -14.34
N ASP A 227 -23.78 11.52 -13.66
CA ASP A 227 -23.96 11.74 -12.23
C ASP A 227 -23.52 10.54 -11.38
N PHE A 228 -22.73 10.83 -10.36
CA PHE A 228 -22.08 9.87 -9.45
C PHE A 228 -22.95 9.66 -8.19
N ALA A 229 -23.50 8.45 -7.98
CA ALA A 229 -24.10 8.03 -6.71
C ALA A 229 -23.36 6.83 -6.04
N SER A 230 -23.01 7.01 -4.75
CA SER A 230 -22.51 6.07 -3.69
C SER A 230 -21.17 5.31 -3.83
N ILE A 231 -20.26 5.47 -2.85
CA ILE A 231 -19.03 4.67 -2.69
C ILE A 231 -19.40 3.18 -2.78
N ASN A 232 -18.73 2.44 -3.66
CA ASN A 232 -18.83 0.98 -3.66
C ASN A 232 -18.04 0.44 -2.46
N ILE A 233 -18.75 0.19 -1.36
CA ILE A 233 -18.20 -0.52 -0.20
C ILE A 233 -18.46 -2.01 -0.39
N TYR A 234 -17.38 -2.79 -0.41
CA TYR A 234 -17.46 -4.24 -0.48
C TYR A 234 -17.17 -4.83 0.89
N SER A 235 -18.01 -5.76 1.34
CA SER A 235 -17.69 -6.53 2.55
C SER A 235 -16.50 -7.45 2.27
N THR A 236 -15.58 -7.56 3.22
CA THR A 236 -14.47 -8.51 3.17
C THR A 236 -14.79 -9.83 3.89
N GLY A 237 -16.00 -9.96 4.42
CA GLY A 237 -16.47 -11.07 5.26
C GLY A 237 -16.59 -10.65 6.73
N TYR A 238 -17.58 -11.18 7.45
CA TYR A 238 -17.79 -10.81 8.86
C TYR A 238 -16.63 -11.29 9.75
N GLY A 239 -16.08 -10.38 10.56
CA GLY A 239 -14.94 -10.66 11.45
C GLY A 239 -13.65 -10.95 10.68
N SER A 240 -13.42 -10.25 9.56
CA SER A 240 -12.33 -10.54 8.64
C SER A 240 -11.09 -9.66 8.85
N THR A 241 -11.23 -8.46 9.42
CA THR A 241 -10.14 -7.53 9.73
C THR A 241 -9.10 -7.42 8.60
N PRO A 242 -9.48 -6.85 7.43
CA PRO A 242 -8.60 -6.81 6.27
C PRO A 242 -7.35 -5.97 6.56
N GLN A 243 -6.17 -6.51 6.23
CA GLN A 243 -4.87 -5.89 6.51
C GLN A 243 -4.17 -5.38 5.25
N PHE A 244 -4.32 -6.11 4.14
CA PHE A 244 -3.57 -5.81 2.92
C PHE A 244 -4.41 -6.05 1.69
N VAL A 245 -4.26 -5.18 0.70
CA VAL A 245 -4.95 -5.29 -0.59
C VAL A 245 -3.95 -5.16 -1.72
N ILE A 246 -4.13 -5.99 -2.74
CA ILE A 246 -3.41 -5.89 -4.01
C ILE A 246 -4.38 -5.93 -5.18
N VAL A 247 -3.90 -5.41 -6.30
CA VAL A 247 -4.64 -5.40 -7.55
C VAL A 247 -3.83 -6.08 -8.62
N GLY A 248 -4.50 -6.85 -9.46
CA GLY A 248 -3.91 -7.33 -10.69
C GLY A 248 -4.92 -8.13 -11.51
N ASN A 249 -4.59 -8.32 -12.78
CA ASN A 249 -5.29 -9.27 -13.63
C ASN A 249 -4.84 -10.69 -13.27
N PHE A 250 -5.61 -11.39 -12.42
CA PHE A 250 -5.26 -12.71 -11.87
C PHE A 250 -5.74 -13.86 -12.76
N ASN A 251 -6.80 -13.62 -13.53
CA ASN A 251 -7.43 -14.61 -14.41
C ASN A 251 -7.07 -14.43 -15.90
N ASN A 252 -6.14 -13.52 -16.20
CA ASN A 252 -5.68 -13.17 -17.55
C ASN A 252 -6.80 -12.67 -18.51
N ASP A 253 -7.87 -12.07 -18.00
CA ASP A 253 -8.99 -11.57 -18.81
C ASP A 253 -8.88 -10.08 -19.23
N HIS A 254 -7.72 -9.48 -18.96
CA HIS A 254 -7.39 -8.07 -19.18
C HIS A 254 -8.18 -7.10 -18.30
N ARG A 255 -8.73 -7.57 -17.18
CA ARG A 255 -9.37 -6.74 -16.15
C ARG A 255 -8.61 -6.85 -14.85
N MET A 256 -8.62 -5.76 -14.10
CA MET A 256 -8.06 -5.74 -12.76
C MET A 256 -9.01 -6.47 -11.80
N ASN A 257 -8.45 -7.34 -10.97
CA ASN A 257 -9.11 -8.01 -9.88
C ASN A 257 -8.46 -7.53 -8.57
N ILE A 258 -9.12 -7.76 -7.45
CA ILE A 258 -8.65 -7.32 -6.14
C ILE A 258 -8.49 -8.55 -5.25
N ALA A 259 -7.35 -8.69 -4.56
CA ALA A 259 -7.16 -9.69 -3.53
C ALA A 259 -6.90 -9.00 -2.18
N VAL A 260 -7.55 -9.51 -1.12
CA VAL A 260 -7.51 -8.93 0.22
C VAL A 260 -7.12 -10.01 1.23
N ALA A 261 -6.08 -9.76 2.03
CA ALA A 261 -5.70 -10.59 3.17
C ALA A 261 -6.52 -10.19 4.40
N ASN A 262 -7.22 -11.16 4.99
CA ASN A 262 -8.17 -10.98 6.09
C ASN A 262 -7.70 -11.72 7.34
N ASN A 263 -7.19 -10.98 8.33
CA ASN A 263 -6.45 -11.53 9.46
C ASN A 263 -7.30 -12.44 10.35
N ASP A 264 -8.39 -11.92 10.93
CA ASP A 264 -9.16 -12.62 11.96
C ASP A 264 -9.97 -13.78 11.36
N SER A 265 -10.38 -13.64 10.10
CA SER A 265 -11.09 -14.72 9.39
C SER A 265 -10.16 -15.79 8.81
N ASN A 266 -8.85 -15.64 8.94
CA ASN A 266 -7.87 -16.59 8.39
C ASN A 266 -8.11 -16.88 6.90
N SER A 267 -8.28 -15.83 6.11
CA SER A 267 -8.67 -15.97 4.71
C SER A 267 -8.06 -14.94 3.78
N VAL A 268 -8.13 -15.24 2.48
CA VAL A 268 -7.96 -14.28 1.40
C VAL A 268 -9.24 -14.20 0.59
N GLY A 269 -9.79 -13.01 0.44
CA GLY A 269 -10.91 -12.72 -0.45
C GLY A 269 -10.42 -12.20 -1.79
N ILE A 270 -10.91 -12.76 -2.90
CA ILE A 270 -10.64 -12.28 -4.26
C ILE A 270 -11.93 -11.74 -4.87
N LEU A 271 -11.96 -10.44 -5.19
CA LEU A 271 -13.05 -9.79 -5.89
C LEU A 271 -12.76 -9.73 -7.39
N MET A 272 -13.59 -10.40 -8.17
CA MET A 272 -13.49 -10.41 -9.64
C MET A 272 -14.25 -9.23 -10.24
N SER A 273 -13.57 -8.50 -11.13
CA SER A 273 -14.19 -7.42 -11.92
C SER A 273 -15.20 -8.03 -12.90
N ASP A 274 -16.41 -7.48 -12.91
CA ASP A 274 -17.42 -7.89 -13.89
C ASP A 274 -17.25 -7.12 -15.21
N ARG A 275 -18.19 -7.24 -16.15
CA ARG A 275 -18.13 -6.48 -17.42
C ARG A 275 -18.55 -5.01 -17.25
N THR A 276 -18.91 -4.61 -16.03
CA THR A 276 -19.28 -3.27 -15.62
C THR A 276 -18.17 -2.70 -14.73
N ILE A 277 -18.42 -1.56 -14.09
CA ILE A 277 -17.51 -0.92 -13.13
C ILE A 277 -17.63 -1.51 -11.71
N ALA A 278 -18.24 -2.69 -11.56
CA ALA A 278 -18.51 -3.33 -10.27
C ALA A 278 -17.71 -4.63 -10.12
N PHE A 279 -17.54 -5.07 -8.87
CA PHE A 279 -17.03 -6.40 -8.55
C PHE A 279 -18.20 -7.30 -8.12
N LYS A 280 -18.25 -8.55 -8.62
CA LYS A 280 -19.44 -9.41 -8.41
C LYS A 280 -19.19 -10.76 -7.76
N GLU A 281 -17.99 -11.31 -7.86
CA GLU A 281 -17.67 -12.60 -7.26
C GLU A 281 -16.54 -12.43 -6.27
N GLN A 282 -16.86 -12.63 -4.98
CA GLN A 282 -15.88 -12.75 -3.92
C GLN A 282 -15.60 -14.24 -3.70
N ILE A 283 -14.41 -14.69 -4.07
CA ILE A 283 -13.95 -16.04 -3.77
C ILE A 283 -13.10 -15.98 -2.52
N VAL A 284 -13.48 -16.73 -1.49
CA VAL A 284 -12.77 -16.75 -0.20
C VAL A 284 -11.98 -18.04 -0.10
N TYR A 285 -10.67 -17.90 0.11
CA TYR A 285 -9.74 -19.01 0.31
C TYR A 285 -9.29 -19.01 1.78
N SER A 286 -9.44 -20.13 2.48
CA SER A 286 -8.87 -20.26 3.82
C SER A 286 -7.34 -20.37 3.76
N THR A 287 -6.66 -19.70 4.68
CA THR A 287 -5.20 -19.75 4.84
C THR A 287 -4.73 -20.69 5.95
N GLY A 288 -5.66 -21.48 6.51
CA GLY A 288 -5.43 -22.39 7.64
C GLY A 288 -5.86 -21.79 8.99
N SER A 289 -6.12 -22.63 9.99
CA SER A 289 -6.48 -22.15 11.35
C SER A 289 -5.33 -21.36 11.97
N ASP A 290 -5.66 -20.26 12.65
CA ASP A 290 -4.71 -19.37 13.37
C ASP A 290 -3.63 -18.74 12.48
N SER A 291 -3.85 -18.75 11.16
CA SER A 291 -2.92 -18.24 10.16
C SER A 291 -2.72 -16.72 10.18
N GLN A 292 -3.70 -15.92 10.58
CA GLN A 292 -3.58 -14.46 10.69
C GLN A 292 -2.86 -13.81 9.49
N PRO A 293 -3.41 -13.92 8.26
CA PRO A 293 -2.76 -13.37 7.08
C PRO A 293 -2.63 -11.85 7.20
N SER A 294 -1.45 -11.34 6.85
CA SER A 294 -1.04 -9.95 7.04
C SER A 294 -0.53 -9.27 5.78
N SER A 295 -0.15 -10.04 4.76
CA SER A 295 0.17 -9.51 3.44
C SER A 295 -0.20 -10.52 2.36
N VAL A 296 -0.45 -10.01 1.16
CA VAL A 296 -0.76 -10.81 -0.04
C VAL A 296 0.02 -10.24 -1.22
N THR A 297 0.52 -11.11 -2.10
CA THR A 297 1.17 -10.75 -3.35
C THR A 297 0.73 -11.66 -4.48
N VAL A 298 0.91 -11.23 -5.71
CA VAL A 298 0.56 -12.00 -6.92
C VAL A 298 1.74 -12.02 -7.88
N GLY A 299 2.03 -13.18 -8.47
CA GLY A 299 3.16 -13.38 -9.37
C GLY A 299 3.16 -14.75 -10.01
N TYR A 300 4.16 -15.04 -10.85
CA TYR A 300 4.35 -16.38 -11.42
C TYR A 300 5.31 -17.16 -10.53
N PHE A 301 4.82 -18.16 -9.80
CA PHE A 301 5.64 -18.89 -8.83
C PHE A 301 5.89 -20.36 -9.19
N ASN A 302 5.07 -20.95 -10.07
CA ASN A 302 5.14 -22.38 -10.39
C ASN A 302 5.39 -22.70 -11.89
N ASN A 303 5.70 -21.70 -12.71
CA ASN A 303 5.94 -21.81 -14.16
C ASN A 303 4.75 -22.35 -15.00
N ASP A 304 3.51 -22.24 -14.52
CA ASP A 304 2.31 -22.66 -15.28
C ASP A 304 1.74 -21.56 -16.21
N ASN A 305 2.44 -20.42 -16.31
CA ASN A 305 2.00 -19.20 -17.01
C ASN A 305 0.68 -18.61 -16.50
N LYS A 306 0.28 -18.95 -15.27
CA LYS A 306 -0.78 -18.29 -14.52
C LYS A 306 -0.17 -17.56 -13.34
N LYS A 307 -0.85 -16.51 -12.92
CA LYS A 307 -0.45 -15.80 -11.72
C LYS A 307 -1.00 -16.55 -10.52
N ASP A 308 -0.14 -16.83 -9.56
CA ASP A 308 -0.49 -17.37 -8.25
C ASP A 308 -0.61 -16.22 -7.24
N VAL A 309 -1.39 -16.47 -6.20
CA VAL A 309 -1.53 -15.58 -5.04
C VAL A 309 -0.75 -16.20 -3.89
N VAL A 310 0.15 -15.44 -3.28
CA VAL A 310 0.94 -15.85 -2.12
C VAL A 310 0.57 -14.96 -0.94
N VAL A 311 0.47 -15.58 0.24
CA VAL A 311 0.01 -14.92 1.47
C VAL A 311 1.05 -15.13 2.56
N THR A 312 1.34 -14.10 3.32
CA THR A 312 2.16 -14.19 4.54
C THR A 312 1.31 -13.96 5.76
N ASN A 313 1.73 -14.59 6.85
CA ASN A 313 1.00 -14.76 8.10
C ASN A 313 1.81 -14.14 9.25
N ASN A 314 1.12 -13.62 10.27
CA ASN A 314 1.75 -13.10 11.49
C ASN A 314 2.15 -14.20 12.48
#